data_AF-A0A496VPW6-F1
#
_entry.id   AF-A0A496VPW6-F1
#
_cell.length_a   1.000
_cell.length_b   1.000
_cell.length_c   1.000
_cell.angle_alpha   90.00
_cell.angle_beta   90.00
_cell.angle_gamma   90.00
#
_symmetry.space_group_name_H-M   'P 1'
#
loop_
_entity.id
_entity.type
_entity.pdbx_description
1 polymer ?
#
loop_
_entity_poly.entity_id
_entity_poly.type
_entity_poly.pdbx_seq_one_letter_code
_entity_poly.pdbx_strand_id
1 'polypeptide(L)' 'MFNQITLINYKTHQSTTITLNPITLLIGDNNSGKTNLLSGIQHFTIFTLFLIN' A
#
# COMPACT_ATOMS: atom_id res chain seq x y z
N MET A 1 -0.37 0.01 14.34
CA MET A 1 -0.95 0.38 13.04
C MET A 1 0.17 0.97 12.19
N PHE A 2 0.24 0.68 10.89
CA PHE A 2 1.24 1.30 10.03
C PHE A 2 0.82 2.73 9.71
N ASN A 3 1.69 3.70 9.97
CA ASN A 3 1.39 5.12 9.71
C ASN A 3 1.97 5.60 8.38
N GLN A 4 2.90 4.84 7.80
CA GLN A 4 3.54 5.16 6.53
C GLN A 4 3.94 3.87 5.82
N ILE A 5 3.75 3.85 4.50
CA ILE A 5 4.14 2.74 3.64
C ILE A 5 4.88 3.31 2.43
N THR A 6 5.98 2.67 2.08
CA THR A 6 6.74 2.97 0.87
C THR A 6 6.76 1.73 -0.03
N LEU A 7 6.29 1.88 -1.27
CA LEU A 7 6.40 0.90 -2.34
C LEU A 7 7.54 1.31 -3.28
N ILE A 8 8.51 0.42 -3.47
CA ILE A 8 9.64 0.62 -4.38
C ILE A 8 9.63 -0.52 -5.41
N ASN A 9 9.65 -0.17 -6.69
CA ASN A 9 9.61 -1.12 -7.81
C ASN A 9 8.50 -2.18 -7.70
N TYR A 10 7.31 -1.79 -7.24
CA TYR A 10 6.17 -2.68 -7.04
C TYR A 10 5.07 -2.41 -8.07
N LYS A 11 4.90 -3.34 -9.02
CA LYS A 11 3.93 -3.21 -10.13
C LYS A 11 4.11 -1.87 -10.86
N THR A 12 3.14 -0.97 -10.76
CA THR A 12 3.17 0.37 -11.39
C THR A 12 3.85 1.44 -10.53
N HIS A 13 4.23 1.13 -9.29
CA HIS A 13 4.87 2.07 -8.37
C HIS A 13 6.39 1.91 -8.39
N GLN A 14 7.09 2.85 -9.03
CA GLN A 14 8.56 2.89 -9.04
C GLN A 14 9.11 3.34 -7.69
N SER A 15 8.56 4.42 -7.14
CA SER A 15 8.83 4.92 -5.78
C SER A 15 7.59 5.70 -5.33
N THR A 16 6.84 5.14 -4.38
CA THR A 16 5.62 5.78 -3.87
C THR A 16 5.56 5.62 -2.37
N THR A 17 5.50 6.76 -1.67
CA THR A 17 5.33 6.82 -0.22
C THR A 17 3.97 7.41 0.09
N ILE A 18 3.22 6.74 0.96
CA ILE A 18 1.94 7.22 1.46
C ILE A 18 1.94 7.24 2.99
N THR A 19 1.31 8.25 3.56
CA THR A 19 0.95 8.28 4.98
C THR A 19 -0.46 7.72 5.13
N LEU A 20 -0.65 6.81 6.08
CA LEU A 20 -1.92 6.21 6.39
C LEU A 20 -2.53 6.85 7.64
N ASN A 21 -3.74 7.37 7.47
CA ASN A 21 -4.63 7.78 8.57
C ASN A 21 -5.57 6.61 8.94
N PRO A 22 -6.23 6.64 10.11
CA PRO A 22 -7.20 5.61 10.50
C PRO A 22 -8.24 5.29 9.42
N ILE A 23 -8.64 6.31 8.64
CA ILE A 23 -9.39 6.17 7.41
C ILE A 23 -8.65 6.96 6.34
N THR A 24 -8.27 6.30 5.24
CA THR A 24 -7.58 6.91 4.10
C THR A 24 -8.37 6.62 2.84
N LEU A 25 -8.80 7.66 2.13
CA LEU A 25 -9.57 7.53 0.89
C LEU A 25 -8.63 7.69 -0.31
N LEU A 26 -8.63 6.70 -1.21
CA LEU A 26 -7.76 6.66 -2.39
C LEU A 26 -8.58 6.95 -3.66
N ILE A 27 -8.43 8.15 -4.23
CA ILE A 27 -9.18 8.63 -5.41
C ILE A 27 -8.20 8.96 -6.55
N GLY A 28 -8.67 8.82 -7.79
CA GLY A 28 -7.94 9.19 -9.00
C GLY A 28 -8.47 8.43 -10.21
N ASP A 29 -7.95 8.71 -11.39
CA ASP A 29 -8.43 8.13 -12.65
C ASP A 29 -8.22 6.62 -12.77
N ASN A 30 -8.98 5.97 -13.64
CA ASN A 30 -8.74 4.55 -13.95
C ASN A 30 -7.30 4.34 -14.43
N ASN A 31 -6.74 3.18 -14.10
CA ASN A 31 -5.35 2.82 -14.41
C ASN A 31 -4.26 3.67 -13.72
N SER A 32 -4.60 4.57 -12.79
CA SER A 32 -3.63 5.40 -12.05
C SER A 32 -2.81 4.65 -10.98
N GLY A 33 -2.91 3.32 -10.91
CA GLY A 33 -2.17 2.49 -9.94
C GLY A 33 -2.85 2.27 -8.57
N LYS A 34 -4.06 2.78 -8.33
CA LYS A 34 -4.75 2.65 -7.02
C LYS A 34 -4.89 1.21 -6.52
N THR A 35 -5.36 0.31 -7.38
CA THR A 35 -5.51 -1.11 -7.04
C THR A 35 -4.15 -1.77 -6.77
N ASN A 36 -3.08 -1.31 -7.45
CA ASN A 36 -1.72 -1.80 -7.21
C ASN A 36 -1.17 -1.32 -5.86
N LEU A 37 -1.44 -0.06 -5.49
CA LEU A 37 -1.12 0.47 -4.16
C LEU A 37 -1.80 -0.36 -3.06
N LEU A 38 -3.12 -0.57 -3.17
CA LEU A 38 -3.88 -1.37 -2.21
C LEU A 38 -3.36 -2.81 -2.10
N SER A 39 -3.04 -3.44 -3.24
CA SER A 39 -2.43 -4.77 -3.30
C SER A 39 -1.08 -4.81 -2.58
N GLY A 40 -0.27 -3.75 -2.66
CA GLY A 40 0.99 -3.66 -1.92
C GLY A 40 0.76 -3.61 -0.41
N ILE A 41 -0.19 -2.79 0.05
CA ILE A 41 -0.55 -2.67 1.48
C ILE A 41 -1.05 -4.01 2.04
N GLN A 42 -1.91 -4.71 1.30
CA GLN A 42 -2.43 -6.02 1.67
C GLN A 42 -1.31 -7.05 1.79
N HIS A 43 -0.34 -7.03 0.88
CA HIS A 43 0.80 -7.95 0.91
C HIS A 43 1.60 -7.82 2.21
N PHE A 44 1.87 -6.59 2.67
CA PHE A 44 2.51 -6.36 3.96
C PHE A 44 1.67 -6.85 5.13
N THR A 45 0.36 -6.64 5.10
CA THR A 45 -0.53 -7.05 6.19
C THR A 45 -0.52 -8.57 6.39
N ILE A 46 -0.58 -9.33 5.29
CA ILE A 46 -0.50 -10.80 5.33
C ILE A 46 0.87 -11.26 5.83
N PHE A 47 1.95 -10.65 5.32
CA PHE A 47 3.31 -11.02 5.72
C PHE A 47 3.59 -10.71 7.20
N THR A 48 3.16 -9.56 7.69
CA THR A 48 3.29 -9.20 9.11
C THR A 48 2.48 -10.14 9.99
N LEU A 49 1.27 -10.54 9.59
CA LEU A 49 0.47 -11.51 10.33
C LEU A 49 1.17 -12.87 10.44
N PHE A 50 1.91 -13.29 9.40
CA PHE A 50 2.68 -14.54 9.42
C PHE A 50 3.92 -14.47 10.31
N LEU A 51 4.53 -13.29 10.51
CA LEU A 51 5.72 -13.13 11.35
C LEU A 51 5.43 -13.03 12.86
N ILE A 52 4.17 -12.79 13.23
CA ILE A 52 3.76 -12.61 14.64
C ILE A 52 2.96 -13.81 15.20
N ASN A 53 2.78 -14.87 14.40
CA ASN A 53 2.25 -16.17 14.83
C ASN A 53 3.37 -17.20 14.79
#